data_AF-A0AAW7SEH4-F1
#
_entry.id   AF-A0AAW7SEH4-F1
#
_cell.length_a   1.000
_cell.length_b   1.000
_cell.length_c   1.000
_cell.angle_alpha   90.00
_cell.angle_beta   90.00
_cell.angle_gamma   90.00
#
_symmetry.space_group_name_H-M   'P 1'
#
loop_
_entity.id
_entity.type
_entity.pdbx_description
1 polymer ?
#
loop_
_entity_poly.entity_id
_entity_poly.type
_entity_poly.pdbx_seq_one_letter_code
_entity_poly.pdbx_strand_id
1 'polypeptide(L)'
;MEAEARPVPSKKEIIETVIDIFVREIGFVERSEISKDTDILGDFKIDHDDITMFITMTFKHFNIPVFIEDDFPLTIEGVSDFIFDYISSGRKDEDPRDKQGLWGKFLKWISL
;
A
#
# COMPACT_ATOMS: atom_id res chain seq x y z
N MET A 1 -15.76 6.28 -25.19
CA MET A 1 -14.41 6.81 -24.92
C MET A 1 -13.66 5.67 -24.27
N GLU A 2 -12.88 4.94 -25.07
CA GLU A 2 -12.00 3.89 -24.55
C GLU A 2 -10.97 4.58 -23.66
N ALA A 3 -10.99 4.28 -22.37
CA ALA A 3 -9.91 4.69 -21.48
C ALA A 3 -8.66 3.97 -21.98
N GLU A 4 -7.75 4.71 -22.63
CA GLU A 4 -6.42 4.19 -22.95
C GLU A 4 -5.86 3.55 -21.69
N ALA A 5 -5.64 2.24 -21.74
CA ALA A 5 -5.06 1.51 -20.64
C ALA A 5 -3.67 2.11 -20.42
N ARG A 6 -3.52 2.92 -19.37
CA ARG A 6 -2.21 3.46 -19.00
C ARG A 6 -1.25 2.26 -18.89
N PRO A 7 -0.04 2.36 -19.44
CA PRO A 7 0.95 1.31 -19.29
C PRO A 7 1.12 1.01 -17.81
N VAL A 8 1.31 -0.27 -17.47
CA VAL A 8 1.62 -0.68 -16.10
C VAL A 8 2.83 0.12 -15.64
N PRO A 9 2.72 0.88 -14.53
CA PRO A 9 3.85 1.66 -14.04
C PRO A 9 5.00 0.73 -13.69
N SER A 10 6.23 1.17 -13.96
CA SER A 10 7.43 0.44 -13.56
C SER A 10 7.50 0.32 -12.04
N LYS A 11 8.16 -0.73 -11.52
CA LYS A 11 8.40 -0.90 -10.08
C LYS A 11 9.03 0.36 -9.45
N LYS A 12 9.92 1.05 -10.18
CA LYS A 12 10.53 2.30 -9.72
C LYS A 12 9.49 3.42 -9.54
N GLU A 13 8.59 3.59 -10.50
CA GLU A 13 7.51 4.61 -10.40
C GLU A 13 6.55 4.29 -9.26
N ILE A 14 6.25 3.00 -9.03
CA ILE A 14 5.45 2.56 -7.89
C ILE A 14 6.15 2.91 -6.58
N ILE A 15 7.44 2.58 -6.42
CA ILE A 15 8.21 2.91 -5.22
C ILE A 15 8.17 4.41 -4.92
N GLU A 16 8.45 5.26 -5.91
CA GLU A 16 8.42 6.72 -5.71
C GLU A 16 7.02 7.20 -5.31
N THR A 17 5.97 6.66 -5.94
CA THR A 17 4.58 6.98 -5.61
C THR A 17 4.22 6.55 -4.18
N VAL A 18 4.64 5.36 -3.76
CA VAL A 18 4.42 4.85 -2.40
C VAL A 18 5.13 5.74 -1.38
N ILE A 19 6.36 6.16 -1.66
CA ILE A 19 7.10 7.10 -0.79
C ILE A 19 6.39 8.45 -0.72
N ASP A 20 5.93 9.00 -1.85
CA ASP A 20 5.22 10.28 -1.87
C ASP A 20 3.92 10.23 -1.05
N ILE A 21 3.19 9.12 -1.12
CA ILE A 21 2.00 8.89 -0.29
C ILE A 21 2.41 8.77 1.18
N PHE A 22 3.45 8.00 1.49
CA PHE A 22 3.95 7.84 2.85
C PHE A 22 4.29 9.19 3.50
N VAL A 23 5.13 10.00 2.85
CA VAL A 23 5.52 11.33 3.35
C VAL A 23 4.30 12.23 3.54
N ARG A 24 3.34 12.18 2.59
CA ARG A 24 2.12 13.00 2.66
C ARG A 24 1.20 12.61 3.81
N GLU A 25 0.95 11.31 4.00
CA GLU A 25 0.00 10.83 5.02
C GLU A 25 0.61 10.87 6.42
N ILE A 26 1.90 10.56 6.58
CA ILE A 26 2.57 10.58 7.88
C ILE A 26 2.87 12.02 8.33
N GLY A 27 3.20 12.93 7.40
CA GLY A 27 3.26 14.37 7.65
C GLY A 27 4.38 14.89 8.56
N PHE A 28 5.08 14.01 9.30
CA PHE A 28 6.21 14.37 10.18
C PHE A 28 7.56 13.82 9.73
N VAL A 29 7.62 13.10 8.60
CA VAL A 29 8.86 12.55 8.04
C VAL A 29 9.19 13.22 6.73
N GLU A 30 10.45 13.61 6.53
CA GLU A 30 10.90 14.21 5.28
C GLU A 30 11.20 13.14 4.21
N ARG A 31 10.95 13.47 2.94
CA ARG A 31 11.24 12.57 1.80
C ARG A 31 12.70 12.07 1.78
N SER A 32 13.65 12.90 2.22
CA SER A 32 15.08 12.56 2.30
C SER A 32 15.40 11.48 3.33
N GLU A 33 14.50 11.25 4.29
CA GLU A 33 14.65 10.24 5.34
C GLU A 33 14.10 8.87 4.89
N ILE A 34 13.42 8.82 3.75
CA ILE A 34 12.78 7.60 3.23
C ILE A 34 13.57 6.99 2.09
N SER A 35 13.75 5.67 2.17
CA SER A 35 14.28 4.84 1.11
C SER A 35 13.34 3.66 0.83
N LYS A 36 13.65 2.90 -0.22
CA LYS A 36 12.91 1.66 -0.51
C LYS A 36 13.04 0.61 0.60
N ASP A 37 14.14 0.62 1.35
CA ASP A 37 14.43 -0.38 2.39
C ASP A 37 13.86 0.01 3.76
N THR A 38 13.20 1.17 3.85
CA THR A 38 12.60 1.70 5.08
C THR A 38 11.54 0.74 5.63
N ASP A 39 11.71 0.35 6.90
CA ASP A 39 10.76 -0.40 7.70
C ASP A 39 9.78 0.57 8.36
N ILE A 40 8.52 0.53 7.93
CA ILE A 40 7.49 1.48 8.35
C ILE A 40 7.17 1.35 9.85
N LEU A 41 7.29 0.14 10.41
CA LEU A 41 7.05 -0.09 11.85
C LEU A 41 8.30 0.14 12.68
N GLY A 42 9.46 -0.26 12.16
CA GLY A 42 10.72 -0.29 12.89
C GLY A 42 11.45 1.05 12.93
N ASP A 43 11.45 1.76 11.80
CA ASP A 43 12.28 2.97 11.64
C ASP A 43 11.60 4.22 12.22
N PHE A 44 10.27 4.20 12.31
CA PHE A 44 9.48 5.31 12.83
C PHE A 44 8.52 4.84 13.90
N LYS A 45 8.33 5.68 14.93
CA LYS A 45 7.29 5.46 15.95
C LYS A 45 5.94 5.93 15.42
N ILE A 46 5.49 5.35 14.32
CA ILE A 46 4.19 5.67 13.70
C ILE A 46 3.10 4.87 14.39
N ASP A 47 2.01 5.53 14.74
CA ASP A 47 0.85 4.86 15.33
C ASP A 47 0.13 3.98 14.30
N HIS A 48 -0.48 2.89 14.76
CA HIS A 48 -1.17 1.94 13.88
C HIS A 48 -2.25 2.59 12.99
N ASP A 49 -2.93 3.62 13.48
CA ASP A 49 -3.94 4.38 12.72
C ASP A 49 -3.33 5.11 11.51
N ASP A 50 -2.14 5.70 11.67
CA ASP A 50 -1.44 6.41 10.60
C ASP A 50 -0.89 5.43 9.54
N ILE A 51 -0.38 4.27 9.97
CA ILE A 51 0.03 3.19 9.05
C ILE A 51 -1.19 2.69 8.27
N THR A 52 -2.32 2.51 8.94
CA THR A 52 -3.59 2.11 8.32
C THR A 52 -4.03 3.13 7.27
N MET A 53 -3.92 4.43 7.59
CA MET A 53 -4.23 5.51 6.66
C MET A 53 -3.31 5.47 5.45
N PHE A 54 -2.00 5.35 5.65
CA PHE A 54 -1.00 5.24 4.60
C PHE A 54 -1.31 4.08 3.63
N ILE A 55 -1.55 2.87 4.15
CA ILE A 55 -1.86 1.70 3.31
C ILE A 55 -3.17 1.90 2.55
N THR A 56 -4.20 2.43 3.22
CA THR A 56 -5.51 2.71 2.62
C THR A 56 -5.39 3.70 1.47
N MET A 57 -4.64 4.79 1.65
CA MET A 57 -4.45 5.81 0.63
C MET A 57 -3.58 5.31 -0.53
N THR A 58 -2.60 4.47 -0.23
CA THR A 58 -1.76 3.81 -1.23
C THR A 58 -2.60 2.92 -2.14
N PHE A 59 -3.40 2.02 -1.58
CA PHE A 59 -4.25 1.13 -2.38
C PHE A 59 -5.31 1.90 -3.18
N LYS A 60 -5.93 2.93 -2.58
CA LYS A 60 -6.85 3.82 -3.30
C LYS A 60 -6.18 4.48 -4.51
N HIS A 61 -4.92 4.92 -4.39
CA HIS A 61 -4.20 5.54 -5.50
C HIS A 61 -4.06 4.61 -6.71
N PHE A 62 -3.79 3.32 -6.47
CA PHE A 62 -3.63 2.31 -7.52
C PHE A 62 -4.94 1.62 -7.93
N ASN A 63 -6.08 2.07 -7.41
CA ASN A 63 -7.38 1.40 -7.55
C ASN A 63 -7.35 -0.08 -7.13
N ILE A 64 -6.54 -0.38 -6.11
CA ILE A 64 -6.48 -1.68 -5.46
C ILE A 64 -7.49 -1.64 -4.31
N PRO A 65 -8.36 -2.65 -4.18
CA PRO A 65 -9.20 -2.78 -3.00
C PRO A 65 -8.35 -2.86 -1.73
N VAL A 66 -8.83 -2.30 -0.62
CA VAL A 66 -8.06 -2.35 0.63
C VAL A 66 -8.10 -3.76 1.22
N PHE A 67 -6.96 -4.44 1.27
CA PHE A 67 -6.81 -5.70 1.99
C PHE A 67 -5.42 -5.81 2.62
N ILE A 68 -5.38 -6.16 3.91
CA ILE A 68 -4.15 -6.44 4.64
C ILE A 68 -4.24 -7.88 5.12
N GLU A 69 -3.28 -8.70 4.72
CA GLU A 69 -3.08 -10.05 5.27
C GLU A 69 -2.16 -9.98 6.49
N ASP A 70 -2.22 -11.00 7.36
CA ASP A 70 -1.45 -11.01 8.62
C ASP A 70 0.07 -10.89 8.38
N ASP A 71 0.56 -11.34 7.21
CA ASP A 71 1.98 -11.30 6.81
C ASP A 71 2.29 -10.17 5.80
N PHE A 72 1.48 -9.10 5.78
CA PHE A 72 1.69 -8.01 4.84
C PHE A 72 3.04 -7.31 5.07
N PRO A 73 3.89 -7.16 4.04
CA PRO A 73 5.25 -6.64 4.23
C PRO A 73 5.22 -5.12 4.43
N LEU A 74 5.51 -4.66 5.64
CA LEU A 74 5.48 -3.25 6.04
C LEU A 74 6.81 -2.54 5.79
N THR A 75 7.44 -2.80 4.64
CA THR A 75 8.53 -1.97 4.11
C THR A 75 8.05 -1.24 2.86
N ILE A 76 8.67 -0.12 2.52
CA ILE A 76 8.33 0.61 1.28
C ILE A 76 8.46 -0.31 0.05
N GLU A 77 9.54 -1.08 -0.05
CA GLU A 77 9.73 -2.06 -1.14
C GLU A 77 8.69 -3.18 -1.08
N GLY A 78 8.35 -3.69 0.09
CA GLY A 78 7.33 -4.73 0.26
C GLY A 78 5.94 -4.30 -0.19
N VAL A 79 5.51 -3.09 0.22
CA VAL A 79 4.26 -2.49 -0.26
C VAL A 79 4.29 -2.31 -1.77
N SER A 80 5.41 -1.84 -2.31
CA SER A 80 5.57 -1.61 -3.74
C SER A 80 5.54 -2.90 -4.56
N ASP A 81 6.17 -3.96 -4.06
CA ASP A 81 6.18 -5.28 -4.70
C ASP A 81 4.78 -5.87 -4.76
N PHE A 82 4.04 -5.78 -3.67
CA PHE A 82 2.65 -6.20 -3.64
C PHE A 82 1.80 -5.47 -4.70
N ILE A 83 1.95 -4.15 -4.82
CA ILE A 83 1.22 -3.34 -5.81
C ILE A 83 1.62 -3.74 -7.23
N PHE A 84 2.92 -3.91 -7.48
CA PHE A 84 3.44 -4.30 -8.77
C PHE A 84 2.91 -5.68 -9.20
N ASP A 85 2.95 -6.66 -8.29
CA ASP A 85 2.43 -8.01 -8.53
C ASP A 85 0.92 -8.01 -8.75
N TYR A 86 0.17 -7.22 -7.97
CA TYR A 86 -1.28 -7.10 -8.11
C TYR A 86 -1.64 -6.57 -9.50
N ILE A 87 -1.07 -5.42 -9.89
CA ILE A 87 -1.34 -4.79 -11.18
C ILE A 87 -0.88 -5.68 -12.34
N SER A 88 0.30 -6.29 -12.23
CA SER A 88 0.87 -7.16 -13.27
C SER A 88 0.11 -8.48 -13.43
N SER A 89 -0.50 -9.00 -12.36
CA SER A 89 -1.29 -10.23 -12.43
C SER A 89 -2.63 -10.06 -13.14
N GLY A 90 -3.04 -8.82 -13.47
CA GLY A 90 -4.30 -8.55 -14.13
C GLY A 90 -5.53 -8.89 -13.29
N ARG A 91 -5.36 -9.13 -11.97
CA ARG A 91 -6.42 -9.38 -11.00
C ARG A 91 -7.25 -8.12 -10.78
N LYS A 92 -8.06 -7.73 -11.76
CA LYS A 92 -9.09 -6.70 -11.62
C LYS A 92 -10.43 -7.27 -11.11
N ASP A 93 -10.52 -8.60 -11.09
CA ASP A 93 -11.80 -9.32 -11.04
C ASP A 93 -12.09 -9.93 -9.65
N GLU A 94 -11.10 -9.98 -8.77
CA GLU A 94 -11.28 -10.42 -7.39
C GLU A 94 -11.49 -9.20 -6.51
N ASP A 95 -12.73 -8.74 -6.45
CA ASP A 95 -13.15 -7.79 -5.43
C ASP A 95 -13.06 -8.48 -4.06
N PRO A 96 -12.16 -8.09 -3.15
CA PRO A 96 -12.06 -8.73 -1.84
C PRO A 96 -13.25 -8.44 -0.94
N ARG A 97 -14.22 -7.58 -1.35
CA ARG A 97 -15.56 -7.56 -0.74
C ARG A 97 -16.29 -8.90 -0.94
N ASP A 98 -15.99 -9.63 -2.00
CA ASP A 98 -16.54 -10.96 -2.28
C ASP A 98 -15.83 -12.07 -1.48
N LYS A 99 -14.65 -11.77 -0.91
CA LYS A 99 -13.90 -12.67 -0.04
C LYS A 99 -14.23 -12.40 1.44
N GLN A 100 -15.26 -13.09 1.92
CA GLN A 100 -15.70 -13.08 3.32
C GLN A 100 -14.53 -13.41 4.27
N GLY A 101 -14.06 -12.42 5.06
CA GLY A 101 -13.01 -12.59 6.08
C GLY A 101 -11.85 -11.59 6.03
N LEU A 102 -11.56 -10.96 4.88
CA LEU A 102 -10.43 -10.02 4.74
C LEU A 102 -10.65 -8.71 5.51
N TRP A 103 -11.86 -8.16 5.49
CA TRP A 103 -12.24 -7.03 6.34
C TRP A 103 -12.13 -7.36 7.84
N GLY A 104 -12.40 -8.62 8.22
CA GLY A 104 -12.23 -9.08 9.60
C GLY A 104 -10.77 -9.13 10.02
N LYS A 105 -9.87 -9.55 9.13
CA LYS A 105 -8.42 -9.54 9.36
C LYS A 105 -7.87 -8.12 9.46
N PHE A 106 -8.28 -7.24 8.55
CA PHE A 106 -7.93 -5.82 8.60
C PHE A 106 -8.38 -5.17 9.91
N LEU A 107 -9.65 -5.37 10.32
CA LEU A 107 -10.17 -4.85 11.59
C LEU A 107 -9.47 -5.44 12.84
N LYS A 108 -8.99 -6.68 12.77
CA LYS A 108 -8.21 -7.28 13.84
C LYS A 108 -6.80 -6.67 13.93
N TRP A 109 -6.17 -6.42 12.79
CA TRP A 109 -4.83 -5.85 12.70
C TRP A 109 -4.79 -4.40 13.21
N ILE A 110 -5.80 -3.58 12.91
CA ILE A 110 -5.90 -2.20 13.46
C ILE A 110 -6.20 -2.15 14.97
N SER A 111 -6.64 -3.27 15.57
CA SER A 111 -6.99 -3.35 16.98
C SER A 111 -5.87 -3.88 17.88
N LEU A 112 -4.73 -4.25 17.27
CA LEU A 112 -3.53 -4.77 17.91
C LEU A 112 -2.61 -3.62 18.33
#